data_AF-A0AAD9PIJ6-F1
#
_entry.id   AF-A0AAD9PIJ6-F1
#
_cell.length_a   1.000
_cell.length_b   1.000
_cell.length_c   1.000
_cell.angle_alpha   90.00
_cell.angle_beta   90.00
_cell.angle_gamma   90.00
#
_symmetry.space_group_name_H-M   'P 1'
#
loop_
_entity.id
_entity.type
_entity.pdbx_description
1 polymer ?
#
loop_
_entity_poly.entity_id
_entity_poly.type
_entity_poly.pdbx_seq_one_letter_code
_entity_poly.pdbx_strand_id
1 'polypeptide(L)'
;MANHKAELAKEAYKTVRSLLKSSCSSIGDFCNTINKCSENRMHRYVLNSANSVFDGISLSSDSALPSDMPKTLIATSFFKIPMAIYKPKLETKSTLDLGKILDTSLEELLNNKLDLNEYAALISELKSTFEFIAENSLDGSFGGLRVSAIYLLKGYKKVCFSCSKLEIVVAIERFDTSGA
;
A
#
# COMPACT_ATOMS: atom_id res chain seq x y z
N MET A 1 7.98 -2.80 31.49
CA MET A 1 8.24 -3.02 30.05
C MET A 1 7.04 -2.71 29.14
N ALA A 2 5.79 -3.07 29.51
CA ALA A 2 4.60 -2.76 28.70
C ALA A 2 4.39 -1.24 28.47
N ASN A 3 4.56 -0.41 29.51
CA ASN A 3 4.41 1.06 29.39
C ASN A 3 5.41 1.72 28.44
N HIS A 4 6.63 1.19 28.34
CA HIS A 4 7.65 1.77 27.46
C HIS A 4 7.35 1.49 25.97
N LYS A 5 6.89 0.28 25.64
CA LYS A 5 6.46 -0.07 24.28
C LYS A 5 5.22 0.73 23.84
N ALA A 6 4.28 0.94 24.76
CA ALA A 6 3.09 1.74 24.49
C ALA A 6 3.42 3.22 24.21
N GLU A 7 4.33 3.83 24.98
CA GLU A 7 4.77 5.20 24.73
C GLU A 7 5.54 5.33 23.41
N LEU A 8 6.44 4.39 23.09
CA LEU A 8 7.14 4.39 21.80
C LEU A 8 6.18 4.30 20.61
N ALA A 9 5.13 3.47 20.70
CA ALA A 9 4.11 3.38 19.65
C ALA A 9 3.30 4.67 19.50
N LYS A 10 2.99 5.34 20.61
CA LYS A 10 2.28 6.62 20.63
C LYS A 10 3.11 7.77 20.05
N GLU A 11 4.40 7.80 20.36
CA GLU A 11 5.35 8.75 19.76
C GLU A 11 5.50 8.50 18.26
N ALA A 12 5.71 7.25 17.85
CA ALA A 12 5.75 6.87 16.43
C ALA A 12 4.47 7.30 15.69
N TYR A 13 3.29 7.08 16.28
CA TYR A 13 2.02 7.52 15.72
C TYR A 13 1.97 9.04 15.51
N LYS A 14 2.34 9.83 16.53
CA LYS A 14 2.37 11.29 16.44
C LYS A 14 3.32 11.76 15.34
N THR A 15 4.51 11.18 15.27
CA THR A 15 5.54 11.51 14.28
C THR A 15 5.05 11.22 12.87
N VAL A 16 4.60 9.98 12.60
CA VAL A 16 4.09 9.59 11.27
C VAL A 16 2.92 10.47 10.87
N ARG A 17 1.95 10.69 11.76
CA ARG A 17 0.80 11.56 11.47
C ARG A 17 1.21 13.00 11.16
N SER A 18 2.16 13.55 11.91
CA SER A 18 2.68 14.90 11.66
C SER A 18 3.35 15.00 10.29
N LEU A 19 4.19 14.02 9.94
CA LEU A 19 4.88 13.97 8.65
C LEU A 19 3.87 13.90 7.50
N LEU A 20 2.91 12.97 7.57
CA LEU A 20 1.89 12.79 6.53
C LEU A 20 1.02 14.03 6.32
N LYS A 21 0.65 14.72 7.42
CA LYS A 21 -0.09 15.98 7.34
C LYS A 21 0.74 17.11 6.73
N SER A 22 2.04 17.17 7.03
CA SER A 22 2.91 18.19 6.45
C SER A 22 3.19 17.97 4.96
N SER A 23 3.04 16.73 4.47
CA SER A 23 3.31 16.36 3.09
C SER A 23 2.06 16.30 2.20
N CYS A 24 0.87 16.63 2.70
CA CYS A 24 -0.38 16.43 1.96
C CYS A 24 -0.65 17.49 0.89
N SER A 25 0.21 18.50 0.77
CA SER A 25 0.15 19.52 -0.29
C SER A 25 0.46 18.97 -1.69
N SER A 26 1.14 17.82 -1.76
CA SER A 26 1.60 17.21 -3.00
C SER A 26 1.56 15.68 -2.86
N ILE A 27 1.00 15.00 -3.87
CA ILE A 27 1.05 13.52 -3.92
C ILE A 27 2.50 13.01 -3.98
N GLY A 28 3.42 13.78 -4.57
CA GLY A 28 4.84 13.49 -4.61
C GLY A 28 5.48 13.48 -3.22
N ASP A 29 5.26 14.55 -2.47
CA ASP A 29 5.78 14.67 -1.10
C ASP A 29 5.15 13.62 -0.19
N PHE A 30 3.86 13.33 -0.39
CA PHE A 30 3.17 12.27 0.32
C PHE A 30 3.79 10.89 0.04
N CYS A 31 4.01 10.53 -1.22
CA CYS A 31 4.67 9.27 -1.61
C CYS A 31 6.08 9.17 -1.01
N ASN A 32 6.87 10.24 -1.10
CA ASN A 32 8.21 10.30 -0.52
C ASN A 32 8.17 10.12 1.00
N THR A 33 7.18 10.69 1.67
CA THR A 33 6.98 10.56 3.12
C THR A 33 6.60 9.13 3.51
N ILE A 34 5.73 8.48 2.73
CA ILE A 34 5.39 7.06 2.93
C ILE A 34 6.62 6.17 2.79
N ASN A 35 7.45 6.42 1.76
CA ASN A 35 8.69 5.65 1.55
C ASN A 35 9.63 5.79 2.76
N LYS A 36 9.91 7.03 3.20
CA LYS A 36 10.73 7.29 4.39
C LYS A 36 10.16 6.65 5.66
N CYS A 37 8.86 6.73 5.87
CA CYS A 37 8.21 6.10 7.02
C CYS A 37 8.30 4.56 6.95
N SER A 38 8.33 3.98 5.76
CA SER A 38 8.40 2.53 5.59
C SER A 38 9.79 1.95 5.88
N GLU A 39 10.85 2.76 5.83
CA GLU A 39 12.22 2.36 6.18
C GLU A 39 12.41 2.13 7.69
N ASN A 40 11.61 2.80 8.53
CA ASN A 40 11.64 2.62 9.97
C ASN A 40 10.57 1.59 10.40
N ARG A 41 10.97 0.51 11.08
CA ARG A 41 10.06 -0.59 11.47
C ARG A 41 8.86 -0.12 12.30
N MET A 42 9.04 0.81 13.23
CA MET A 42 7.95 1.32 14.08
C MET A 42 7.00 2.24 13.28
N HIS A 43 7.53 3.08 12.40
CA HIS A 43 6.71 3.92 11.53
C HIS A 43 5.94 3.07 10.51
N ARG A 44 6.59 2.05 9.93
CA ARG A 44 5.94 1.06 9.07
C ARG A 44 4.81 0.35 9.80
N TYR A 45 5.02 -0.05 11.05
CA TYR A 45 3.97 -0.62 11.90
C TYR A 45 2.78 0.32 12.04
N VAL A 46 3.01 1.62 12.31
CA VAL A 46 1.93 2.62 12.37
C VAL A 46 1.17 2.72 11.04
N LEU A 47 1.87 2.84 9.91
CA LEU A 47 1.25 2.90 8.58
C LEU A 47 0.37 1.67 8.28
N ASN A 48 0.75 0.51 8.81
CA ASN A 48 0.11 -0.77 8.53
C ASN A 48 -0.96 -1.17 9.55
N SER A 49 -1.11 -0.46 10.68
CA SER A 49 -2.02 -0.84 11.77
C SER A 49 -3.03 0.25 12.17
N ALA A 50 -2.73 1.52 11.92
CA ALA A 50 -3.52 2.64 12.43
C ALA A 50 -4.15 3.45 11.29
N ASN A 51 -5.32 3.02 10.79
CA ASN A 51 -6.04 3.76 9.74
C ASN A 51 -6.26 5.25 10.09
N SER A 52 -6.43 5.57 11.37
CA SER A 52 -6.62 6.94 11.86
C SER A 52 -5.40 7.85 11.65
N VAL A 53 -4.23 7.31 11.31
CA VAL A 53 -3.05 8.12 10.95
C VAL A 53 -3.31 8.96 9.70
N PHE A 54 -4.25 8.52 8.85
CA PHE A 54 -4.67 9.21 7.63
C PHE A 54 -5.88 10.14 7.84
N ASP A 55 -6.46 10.20 9.04
CA ASP A 55 -7.64 11.02 9.31
C ASP A 55 -7.38 12.52 9.11
N GLY A 56 -8.26 13.15 8.30
CA GLY A 56 -8.18 14.56 7.96
C GLY A 56 -7.05 14.90 6.98
N ILE A 57 -6.41 13.91 6.37
CA ILE A 57 -5.54 14.12 5.22
C ILE A 57 -6.43 14.28 4.00
N SER A 58 -6.26 15.40 3.30
CA SER A 58 -6.83 15.64 1.98
C SER A 58 -5.67 15.80 1.03
N LEU A 59 -5.50 14.84 0.12
CA LEU A 59 -4.64 15.01 -1.03
C LEU A 59 -5.48 15.77 -2.05
N SER A 60 -5.04 16.96 -2.46
CA SER A 60 -5.72 17.81 -3.43
C SER A 60 -6.16 16.98 -4.63
N SER A 61 -7.43 16.57 -4.62
CA SER A 61 -8.01 15.59 -5.52
C SER A 61 -8.56 16.24 -6.79
N ASP A 62 -8.12 17.45 -7.11
CA ASP A 62 -8.59 18.16 -8.29
C ASP A 62 -7.94 17.58 -9.54
N SER A 63 -8.59 16.51 -10.01
CA SER A 63 -8.58 15.97 -11.36
C SER A 63 -7.22 15.58 -11.93
N ALA A 64 -6.99 14.27 -11.97
CA ALA A 64 -5.80 13.58 -12.46
C ALA A 64 -4.62 13.65 -11.49
N LEU A 65 -4.13 12.46 -11.12
CA LEU A 65 -2.75 12.31 -10.66
C LEU A 65 -1.83 13.12 -11.59
N PRO A 66 -0.89 13.92 -11.06
CA PRO A 66 -0.03 14.76 -11.87
C PRO A 66 0.55 13.95 -13.03
N SER A 67 0.37 14.44 -14.26
CA SER A 67 0.77 13.73 -15.47
C SER A 67 2.28 13.53 -15.56
N ASP A 68 3.03 14.40 -14.90
CA ASP A 68 4.48 14.43 -14.78
C ASP A 68 5.03 13.50 -13.68
N MET A 69 4.17 12.93 -12.83
CA MET A 69 4.63 12.04 -11.77
C MET A 69 4.69 10.58 -12.26
N PRO A 70 5.80 9.85 -11.99
CA PRO A 70 5.88 8.43 -12.31
C PRO A 70 4.79 7.64 -11.59
N LYS A 71 3.86 7.05 -12.35
CA LYS A 71 2.77 6.23 -11.80
C LYS A 71 3.30 5.01 -11.06
N THR A 72 4.47 4.51 -11.46
CA THR A 72 5.22 3.47 -10.75
C THR A 72 5.58 3.90 -9.33
N LEU A 73 6.06 5.14 -9.12
CA LEU A 73 6.37 5.68 -7.80
C LEU A 73 5.13 5.75 -6.91
N ILE A 74 4.00 6.18 -7.47
CA ILE A 74 2.73 6.25 -6.74
C ILE A 74 2.30 4.83 -6.33
N ALA A 75 2.27 3.90 -7.29
CA ALA A 75 1.89 2.51 -7.02
C ALA A 75 2.81 1.84 -5.98
N THR A 76 4.14 1.95 -6.12
CA THR A 76 5.09 1.37 -5.14
C THR A 76 4.94 1.97 -3.75
N SER A 77 4.65 3.27 -3.65
CA SER A 77 4.47 3.93 -2.36
C SER A 77 3.16 3.49 -1.70
N PHE A 78 2.08 3.41 -2.47
CA PHE A 78 0.76 3.02 -1.96
C PHE A 78 0.68 1.51 -1.66
N PHE A 79 1.46 0.66 -2.33
CA PHE A 79 1.62 -0.74 -1.94
C PHE A 79 2.23 -0.93 -0.55
N LYS A 80 2.79 0.10 0.08
CA LYS A 80 3.28 0.05 1.48
C LYS A 80 2.18 0.30 2.51
N ILE A 81 0.97 0.63 2.05
CA ILE A 81 -0.18 0.98 2.87
C ILE A 81 -1.28 -0.07 2.67
N PRO A 82 -1.54 -0.95 3.65
CA PRO A 82 -2.54 -2.00 3.52
C PRO A 82 -3.93 -1.50 3.13
N MET A 83 -4.39 -0.36 3.67
CA MET A 83 -5.72 0.17 3.36
C MET A 83 -5.87 0.68 1.91
N ALA A 84 -4.76 0.90 1.20
CA ALA A 84 -4.79 1.19 -0.23
C ALA A 84 -4.95 -0.09 -1.06
N ILE A 85 -4.50 -1.23 -0.56
CA ILE A 85 -4.42 -2.52 -1.28
C ILE A 85 -5.62 -3.41 -0.98
N TYR A 86 -6.05 -3.44 0.28
CA TYR A 86 -7.14 -4.28 0.77
C TYR A 86 -8.41 -3.45 0.90
N LYS A 87 -9.56 -4.10 0.74
CA LYS A 87 -10.84 -3.53 1.13
C LYS A 87 -10.94 -3.54 2.66
N PRO A 88 -11.45 -2.50 3.30
CA PRO A 88 -11.67 -2.55 4.74
C PRO A 88 -12.80 -3.56 5.07
N LYS A 89 -12.69 -4.33 6.16
CA LYS A 89 -13.76 -5.27 6.59
C LYS A 89 -15.03 -4.53 7.06
N LEU A 90 -14.86 -3.31 7.54
CA LEU A 90 -15.91 -2.42 8.02
C LEU A 90 -15.82 -1.11 7.25
N GLU A 91 -16.94 -0.49 6.91
CA GLU A 91 -16.93 0.82 6.25
C GLU A 91 -16.18 1.84 7.12
N THR A 92 -15.02 2.29 6.64
CA THR A 92 -14.25 3.34 7.29
C THR A 92 -14.77 4.69 6.82
N LYS A 93 -15.12 5.57 7.77
CA LYS A 93 -15.52 6.97 7.52
C LYS A 93 -14.38 7.87 7.00
N SER A 94 -13.27 7.31 6.53
CA SER A 94 -12.14 8.08 6.01
C SER A 94 -12.58 8.85 4.77
N THR A 95 -12.32 10.14 4.75
CA THR A 95 -12.59 11.01 3.59
C THR A 95 -11.63 10.77 2.43
N LEU A 96 -10.49 10.13 2.68
CA LEU A 96 -9.47 9.85 1.68
C LEU A 96 -9.50 8.37 1.27
N ASP A 97 -9.92 8.10 0.03
CA ASP A 97 -9.86 6.77 -0.56
C ASP A 97 -8.47 6.55 -1.21
N LEU A 98 -7.50 6.17 -0.38
CA LEU A 98 -6.15 5.83 -0.84
C LEU A 98 -6.15 4.73 -1.90
N GLY A 99 -7.10 3.80 -1.83
CA GLY A 99 -7.15 2.73 -2.80
C GLY A 99 -7.68 3.19 -4.16
N LYS A 100 -8.55 4.21 -4.22
CA LYS A 100 -8.91 4.83 -5.50
C LYS A 100 -7.68 5.44 -6.20
N ILE A 101 -6.77 6.06 -5.43
CA ILE A 101 -5.51 6.61 -5.97
C ILE A 101 -4.62 5.49 -6.54
N LEU A 102 -4.51 4.38 -5.81
CA LEU A 102 -3.80 3.19 -6.28
C LEU A 102 -4.46 2.60 -7.54
N ASP A 103 -5.79 2.47 -7.54
CA ASP A 103 -6.58 1.92 -8.63
C ASP A 103 -6.33 2.72 -9.93
N THR A 104 -6.41 4.05 -9.87
CA THR A 104 -6.12 4.93 -11.02
C THR A 104 -4.67 4.78 -11.50
N SER A 105 -3.70 4.72 -10.57
CA SER A 105 -2.29 4.56 -10.92
C SER A 105 -2.02 3.23 -11.62
N LEU A 106 -2.62 2.14 -11.13
CA LEU A 106 -2.46 0.80 -11.69
C LEU A 106 -3.16 0.66 -13.04
N GLU A 107 -4.34 1.26 -13.22
CA GLU A 107 -5.05 1.25 -14.50
C GLU A 107 -4.19 1.87 -15.62
N GLU A 108 -3.60 3.04 -15.37
CA GLU A 108 -2.71 3.70 -16.34
C GLU A 108 -1.47 2.84 -16.66
N LEU A 109 -0.84 2.26 -15.63
CA LEU A 109 0.33 1.39 -15.79
C LEU A 109 0.01 0.13 -16.61
N LEU A 110 -1.11 -0.53 -16.30
CA LEU A 110 -1.52 -1.76 -16.99
C LEU A 110 -1.91 -1.47 -18.44
N ASN A 111 -2.53 -0.32 -18.72
CA ASN A 111 -2.84 0.12 -20.09
C ASN A 111 -1.58 0.40 -20.92
N ASN A 112 -0.51 0.87 -20.29
CA ASN A 112 0.77 1.16 -20.94
C ASN A 112 1.67 -0.08 -21.14
N LYS A 113 1.21 -1.29 -20.79
CA LYS A 113 1.95 -2.56 -20.85
C LYS A 113 3.29 -2.52 -20.10
N LEU A 114 3.21 -2.76 -18.79
CA LEU A 114 4.38 -2.96 -17.91
C LEU A 114 5.33 -4.05 -18.44
N ASP A 115 6.64 -3.81 -18.30
CA ASP A 115 7.66 -4.83 -18.50
C ASP A 115 7.81 -5.76 -17.27
N LEU A 116 8.60 -6.83 -17.42
CA LEU A 116 8.80 -7.82 -16.35
C LEU A 116 9.44 -7.22 -15.09
N ASN A 117 10.35 -6.25 -15.24
CA ASN A 117 11.04 -5.62 -14.11
C ASN A 117 10.09 -4.72 -13.34
N GLU A 118 9.25 -3.96 -14.04
CA GLU A 118 8.23 -3.12 -13.43
C GLU A 118 7.20 -3.95 -12.68
N TYR A 119 6.72 -5.05 -13.29
CA TYR A 119 5.87 -5.99 -12.56
C TYR A 119 6.58 -6.55 -11.32
N ALA A 120 7.83 -7.02 -11.47
CA ALA A 120 8.56 -7.62 -10.36
C ALA A 120 8.75 -6.63 -9.19
N ALA A 121 9.03 -5.35 -9.48
CA ALA A 121 9.14 -4.31 -8.47
C ALA A 121 7.82 -4.10 -7.71
N LEU A 122 6.71 -3.92 -8.44
CA LEU A 122 5.39 -3.72 -7.82
C LEU A 122 4.95 -4.94 -7.01
N ILE A 123 5.16 -6.14 -7.53
CA ILE A 123 4.82 -7.39 -6.86
C ILE A 123 5.72 -7.63 -5.64
N SER A 124 7.00 -7.24 -5.69
CA SER A 124 7.90 -7.30 -4.54
C SER A 124 7.42 -6.40 -3.40
N GLU A 125 6.93 -5.19 -3.71
CA GLU A 125 6.37 -4.28 -2.71
C GLU A 125 5.08 -4.83 -2.11
N LEU A 126 4.17 -5.35 -2.95
CA LEU A 126 2.95 -6.01 -2.49
C LEU A 126 3.25 -7.19 -1.57
N LYS A 127 4.22 -8.04 -1.94
CA LYS A 127 4.69 -9.17 -1.11
C LYS A 127 5.27 -8.69 0.21
N SER A 128 6.14 -7.68 0.18
CA SER A 128 6.75 -7.11 1.39
C SER A 128 5.69 -6.61 2.37
N THR A 129 4.66 -5.93 1.90
CA THR A 129 3.55 -5.47 2.75
C THR A 129 2.73 -6.62 3.30
N PHE A 130 2.45 -7.63 2.47
CA PHE A 130 1.77 -8.84 2.93
C PHE A 130 2.54 -9.55 4.05
N GLU A 131 3.84 -9.80 3.86
CA GLU A 131 4.70 -10.44 4.86
C GLU A 131 4.72 -9.64 6.16
N PHE A 132 4.79 -8.31 6.06
CA PHE A 132 4.79 -7.45 7.24
C PHE A 132 3.46 -7.50 8.01
N ILE A 133 2.31 -7.54 7.33
CA ILE A 133 1.00 -7.72 7.97
C ILE A 133 0.97 -9.05 8.73
N ALA A 134 1.40 -10.14 8.09
CA ALA A 134 1.40 -11.48 8.68
C ALA A 134 2.35 -11.59 9.89
N GLU A 135 3.58 -11.07 9.77
CA GLU A 135 4.57 -11.04 10.86
C GLU A 135 4.07 -10.32 12.12
N ASN A 136 3.18 -9.34 11.94
CA ASN A 136 2.68 -8.50 13.03
C ASN A 136 1.22 -8.80 13.40
N SER A 137 0.63 -9.87 12.86
CA SER A 137 -0.75 -10.29 13.14
C SER A 137 -1.79 -9.18 12.91
N LEU A 138 -1.62 -8.42 11.82
CA LEU A 138 -2.51 -7.30 11.45
C LEU A 138 -3.64 -7.73 10.48
N ASP A 139 -3.63 -8.99 10.07
CA ASP A 139 -4.55 -9.64 9.12
C ASP A 139 -6.03 -9.55 9.53
N GLY A 140 -6.31 -9.53 10.84
CA GLY A 140 -7.66 -9.38 11.38
C GLY A 140 -8.39 -8.11 10.91
N SER A 141 -7.64 -7.07 10.52
CA SER A 141 -8.16 -5.72 10.21
C SER A 141 -8.51 -5.50 8.73
N PHE A 142 -8.12 -6.40 7.82
CA PHE A 142 -8.21 -6.20 6.36
C PHE A 142 -9.09 -7.24 5.67
N GLY A 143 -9.95 -6.80 4.76
CA GLY A 143 -10.75 -7.68 3.91
C GLY A 143 -9.97 -8.17 2.69
N GLY A 144 -10.66 -8.64 1.66
CA GLY A 144 -10.04 -9.12 0.43
C GLY A 144 -9.26 -8.04 -0.33
N LEU A 145 -8.36 -8.47 -1.21
CA LEU A 145 -7.59 -7.57 -2.09
C LEU A 145 -8.52 -6.74 -2.98
N ARG A 146 -8.10 -5.50 -3.30
CA ARG A 146 -8.74 -4.70 -4.33
C ARG A 146 -8.53 -5.32 -5.71
N VAL A 147 -9.50 -5.06 -6.59
CA VAL A 147 -9.55 -5.64 -7.94
C VAL A 147 -8.32 -5.25 -8.77
N SER A 148 -7.82 -4.02 -8.62
CA SER A 148 -6.60 -3.55 -9.31
C SER A 148 -5.35 -4.35 -8.92
N ALA A 149 -5.16 -4.63 -7.62
CA ALA A 149 -4.08 -5.47 -7.13
C ALA A 149 -4.20 -6.92 -7.64
N ILE A 150 -5.42 -7.45 -7.69
CA ILE A 150 -5.70 -8.77 -8.29
C ILE A 150 -5.34 -8.78 -9.79
N TYR A 151 -5.67 -7.71 -10.53
CA TYR A 151 -5.31 -7.61 -11.95
C TYR A 151 -3.80 -7.52 -12.16
N LEU A 152 -3.08 -6.77 -11.32
CA LEU A 152 -1.63 -6.72 -11.35
C LEU A 152 -1.02 -8.12 -11.13
N LEU A 153 -1.50 -8.87 -10.12
CA LEU A 153 -1.06 -10.25 -9.86
C LEU A 153 -1.31 -11.17 -11.04
N LYS A 154 -2.50 -11.11 -11.66
CA LYS A 154 -2.84 -11.87 -12.86
C LYS A 154 -1.96 -11.47 -14.05
N GLY A 155 -1.67 -10.18 -14.20
CA GLY A 155 -0.75 -9.65 -15.21
C GLY A 155 0.65 -10.22 -15.04
N TYR A 156 1.21 -10.12 -13.83
CA TYR A 156 2.52 -10.68 -13.51
C TYR A 156 2.56 -12.19 -13.74
N LYS A 157 1.53 -12.92 -13.30
CA LYS A 157 1.37 -14.37 -13.55
C LYS A 157 1.49 -14.65 -15.05
N LYS A 158 0.76 -13.96 -15.91
CA LYS A 158 0.82 -14.14 -17.38
C LYS A 158 2.23 -13.89 -17.94
N VAL A 159 2.91 -12.84 -17.48
CA VAL A 159 4.29 -12.54 -17.93
C VAL A 159 5.27 -13.61 -17.41
N CYS A 160 5.13 -14.06 -16.16
CA CYS A 160 5.98 -15.08 -15.55
C CYS A 160 5.77 -16.49 -16.06
N PHE A 161 4.54 -16.88 -16.44
CA PHE A 161 4.29 -18.15 -17.14
C PHE A 161 4.98 -18.20 -18.51
N SER A 162 5.29 -17.03 -19.08
CA SER A 162 6.14 -16.90 -20.26
C SER A 162 7.65 -17.03 -19.96
N CYS A 163 8.06 -17.04 -18.67
CA CYS A 163 9.46 -16.96 -18.22
C CYS A 163 9.88 -17.92 -17.06
N SER A 164 9.07 -18.92 -16.70
CA SER A 164 9.43 -19.99 -15.74
C SER A 164 9.81 -19.55 -14.30
N LYS A 165 9.24 -18.47 -13.75
CA LYS A 165 9.45 -18.03 -12.34
C LYS A 165 8.12 -17.79 -11.63
N LEU A 166 7.66 -18.74 -10.80
CA LEU A 166 6.27 -18.81 -10.29
C LEU A 166 6.10 -18.68 -8.78
N GLU A 167 7.17 -18.54 -8.00
CA GLU A 167 7.11 -18.70 -6.54
C GLU A 167 6.32 -17.60 -5.82
N ILE A 168 6.24 -16.38 -6.37
CA ILE A 168 5.63 -15.23 -5.68
C ILE A 168 4.09 -15.22 -5.78
N VAL A 169 3.51 -15.69 -6.90
CA VAL A 169 2.06 -15.64 -7.13
C VAL A 169 1.32 -16.62 -6.20
N VAL A 170 1.92 -17.79 -5.95
CA VAL A 170 1.31 -18.85 -5.13
C VAL A 170 1.18 -18.43 -3.66
N ALA A 171 2.13 -17.65 -3.14
CA ALA A 171 2.08 -17.17 -1.75
C ALA A 171 0.92 -16.18 -1.51
N ILE A 172 0.63 -15.32 -2.49
CA ILE A 172 -0.41 -14.29 -2.37
C ILE A 172 -1.82 -14.87 -2.59
N GLU A 173 -1.99 -15.79 -3.54
CA GLU A 173 -3.29 -16.47 -3.80
C GLU A 173 -3.77 -17.31 -2.60
N ARG A 174 -2.85 -17.84 -1.77
CA ARG A 174 -3.20 -18.61 -0.57
C ARG A 174 -3.82 -17.77 0.55
N PHE A 175 -3.53 -16.48 0.61
CA PHE A 175 -4.04 -15.62 1.66
C PHE A 175 -5.45 -15.07 1.34
N ASP A 176 -5.72 -14.81 0.07
CA ASP A 176 -7.04 -14.35 -0.41
C ASP A 176 -8.14 -15.40 -0.20
N THR A 177 -7.76 -16.69 -0.16
CA THR A 177 -8.68 -17.81 0.10
C THR A 177 -8.87 -18.12 1.58
N SER A 178 -7.96 -17.70 2.46
CA SER A 178 -8.07 -17.89 3.92
C SER A 178 -8.88 -16.79 4.63
N GLY A 179 -9.27 -15.72 3.92
CA GLY A 179 -10.08 -14.63 4.44
C GLY A 179 -11.58 -14.71 4.12
N ALA A 180 -12.03 -15.82 3.53
CA ALA A 180 -13.43 -16.12 3.22
C ALA A 180 -14.12 -16.93 4.32
#